data_AF-A0A838TD86-F1
#
_entry.id   AF-A0A838TD86-F1
#
_cell.length_a   1.000
_cell.length_b   1.000
_cell.length_c   1.000
_cell.angle_alpha   90.00
_cell.angle_beta   90.00
_cell.angle_gamma   90.00
#
_symmetry.space_group_name_H-M   'P 1'
#
loop_
_entity.id
_entity.type
_entity.pdbx_description
1 polymer ?
#
loop_
_entity_poly.entity_id
_entity_poly.type
_entity_poly.pdbx_seq_one_letter_code
_entity_poly.pdbx_strand_id
1 'polypeptide(L)'
;YAVALAQQARGDRVAADAALNALIAGHSDDMSFQIATVYAFRGDADKTFEWLDRAYEKQDPGIMAINDNPFTRELRSDPRFVAFRKKVGLP
;
A
#
# COMPACT_ATOMS: atom_id res chain seq x y z
N TYR A 1 6.63 1.42 8.23
CA TYR A 1 5.54 0.49 7.86
C TYR A 1 5.65 -0.91 8.49
N ALA A 2 6.85 -1.47 8.71
CA ALA A 2 7.02 -2.80 9.32
C ALA A 2 6.28 -2.99 10.67
N VAL A 3 6.25 -1.96 11.53
CA VAL A 3 5.47 -2.00 12.79
C VAL A 3 3.97 -2.17 12.53
N ALA A 4 3.40 -1.43 11.57
CA ALA A 4 1.99 -1.55 11.22
C ALA A 4 1.66 -2.95 10.68
N LEU A 5 2.52 -3.51 9.81
CA LEU A 5 2.36 -4.89 9.34
C LEU A 5 2.45 -5.91 10.48
N ALA A 6 3.43 -5.76 11.38
CA ALA A 6 3.60 -6.68 12.51
C ALA A 6 2.41 -6.66 13.47
N GLN A 7 1.86 -5.48 13.79
CA GLN A 7 0.68 -5.38 14.65
C GLN A 7 -0.58 -5.91 13.96
N GLN A 8 -0.73 -5.64 12.65
CA GLN A 8 -1.82 -6.19 11.87
C GLN A 8 -1.77 -7.72 11.84
N ALA A 9 -0.59 -8.32 11.68
CA ALA A 9 -0.40 -9.77 11.69
C ALA A 9 -0.66 -10.40 13.07
N ARG A 10 -0.43 -9.65 14.15
CA ARG A 10 -0.76 -10.07 15.52
C ARG A 10 -2.27 -9.99 15.83
N GLY A 11 -3.06 -9.36 14.97
CA GLY A 11 -4.48 -9.12 15.21
C GLY A 11 -4.78 -8.00 16.21
N ASP A 12 -3.76 -7.27 16.68
CA ASP A 12 -3.95 -6.10 17.55
C ASP A 12 -4.36 -4.90 16.69
N ARG A 13 -5.67 -4.78 16.46
CA ARG A 13 -6.24 -3.74 15.61
C ARG A 13 -5.94 -2.33 16.11
N VAL A 14 -5.96 -2.11 17.43
CA VAL A 14 -5.70 -0.80 18.03
C VAL A 14 -4.26 -0.38 17.78
N ALA A 15 -3.31 -1.27 18.05
CA ALA A 15 -1.89 -0.98 17.80
C ALA A 15 -1.59 -0.85 16.30
N ALA A 16 -2.25 -1.65 15.45
CA ALA A 16 -2.09 -1.57 14.01
C ALA A 16 -2.60 -0.24 13.44
N ASP A 17 -3.77 0.22 13.88
CA ASP A 17 -4.35 1.50 13.48
C ASP A 17 -3.49 2.68 13.97
N ALA A 18 -3.02 2.63 15.22
CA ALA A 18 -2.10 3.64 15.75
C ALA A 18 -0.80 3.71 14.95
N ALA A 19 -0.21 2.55 14.61
CA ALA A 19 1.03 2.49 13.82
C ALA A 19 0.83 2.95 12.37
N LEU A 20 -0.32 2.65 11.75
CA LEU A 20 -0.66 3.13 10.42
C LEU A 20 -0.86 4.65 10.42
N ASN A 21 -1.59 5.19 11.40
CA ASN A 21 -1.81 6.63 11.52
C ASN A 21 -0.49 7.39 11.75
N ALA A 22 0.40 6.85 12.59
CA ALA A 22 1.73 7.43 12.78
C ALA A 22 2.56 7.41 11.49
N LEU A 23 2.48 6.31 10.71
CA LEU A 23 3.15 6.22 9.41
C LEU A 23 2.60 7.27 8.43
N ILE A 24 1.28 7.43 8.36
CA ILE A 24 0.63 8.41 7.49
C ILE A 24 1.04 9.83 7.89
N ALA A 25 1.03 10.16 9.18
CA ALA A 25 1.35 11.49 9.67
C ALA A 25 2.82 11.89 9.44
N GLY A 26 3.75 10.93 9.55
CA GLY A 26 5.18 11.19 9.39
C GLY A 26 5.72 11.03 7.97
N HIS A 27 5.07 10.19 7.16
CA HIS A 27 5.66 9.69 5.91
C HIS A 27 4.67 9.56 4.74
N SER A 28 3.65 10.43 4.69
CA SER A 28 2.66 10.40 3.60
C SER A 28 3.27 10.67 2.22
N ASP A 29 4.43 11.30 2.12
CA ASP A 29 5.02 11.73 0.85
C ASP A 29 6.15 10.80 0.36
N ASP A 30 6.97 10.30 1.27
CA ASP A 30 8.13 9.44 1.00
C ASP A 30 7.85 7.94 1.16
N MET A 31 6.73 7.57 1.80
CA MET A 31 6.36 6.17 2.02
C MET A 31 4.92 5.83 1.58
N SER A 32 4.40 6.52 0.56
CA SER A 32 3.05 6.30 0.03
C SER A 32 2.82 4.85 -0.41
N PHE A 33 3.79 4.23 -1.08
CA PHE A 33 3.70 2.83 -1.52
C PHE A 33 3.63 1.86 -0.33
N GLN A 34 4.38 2.13 0.74
CA GLN A 34 4.40 1.31 1.94
C GLN A 34 3.10 1.49 2.73
N ILE A 35 2.50 2.68 2.73
CA ILE A 35 1.15 2.89 3.28
C ILE A 35 0.12 2.09 2.47
N ALA A 36 0.18 2.15 1.14
CA ALA A 36 -0.67 1.34 0.26
C ALA A 36 -0.54 -0.16 0.56
N THR A 37 0.68 -0.62 0.82
CA THR A 37 0.98 -2.01 1.20
C THR A 37 0.31 -2.43 2.51
N VAL A 38 0.26 -1.53 3.51
CA VAL A 38 -0.45 -1.82 4.77
C VAL A 38 -1.96 -1.95 4.53
N TYR A 39 -2.55 -1.09 3.70
CA TYR A 39 -3.96 -1.23 3.31
C TYR A 39 -4.23 -2.49 2.49
N ALA A 40 -3.29 -2.88 1.61
CA ALA A 40 -3.41 -4.11 0.83
C ALA A 40 -3.42 -5.34 1.76
N PHE A 41 -2.55 -5.35 2.77
CA PHE A 41 -2.53 -6.41 3.79
C PHE A 41 -3.83 -6.47 4.61
N ARG A 42 -4.55 -5.35 4.75
CA ARG A 42 -5.87 -5.29 5.41
C ARG A 42 -7.03 -5.73 4.52
N GLY A 43 -6.78 -5.95 3.22
CA GLY A 43 -7.83 -6.23 2.24
C GLY A 43 -8.67 -5.00 1.87
N ASP A 44 -8.20 -3.79 2.19
CA ASP A 44 -8.90 -2.54 1.85
C ASP A 44 -8.43 -2.03 0.48
N ALA A 45 -9.02 -2.59 -0.57
CA ALA A 45 -8.63 -2.28 -1.94
C ALA A 45 -8.80 -0.79 -2.28
N ASP A 46 -9.85 -0.15 -1.78
CA ASP A 46 -10.14 1.25 -2.08
C ASP A 46 -9.04 2.15 -1.51
N LYS A 47 -8.67 1.95 -0.24
CA LYS A 47 -7.54 2.68 0.34
C LYS A 47 -6.21 2.27 -0.28
N THR A 48 -6.02 1.03 -0.70
CA THR A 48 -4.79 0.67 -1.43
C THR A 48 -4.64 1.51 -2.69
N PHE A 49 -5.67 1.61 -3.54
CA PHE A 49 -5.58 2.38 -4.77
C PHE A 49 -5.40 3.88 -4.54
N GLU A 50 -6.07 4.46 -3.53
CA GLU A 50 -5.87 5.85 -3.12
C GLU A 50 -4.38 6.14 -2.84
N TRP A 51 -3.72 5.26 -2.09
CA TRP A 51 -2.31 5.43 -1.74
C TRP A 51 -1.35 5.03 -2.87
N LEU A 52 -1.74 4.12 -3.77
CA LEU A 52 -0.97 3.82 -4.98
C LEU A 52 -0.97 4.99 -5.97
N ASP A 53 -2.11 5.66 -6.15
CA ASP A 53 -2.18 6.86 -6.97
C ASP A 53 -1.33 7.99 -6.38
N ARG A 54 -1.37 8.18 -5.06
CA ARG A 54 -0.49 9.12 -4.38
C ARG A 54 0.99 8.76 -4.57
N ALA A 55 1.35 7.48 -4.42
CA ALA A 55 2.70 7.01 -4.64
C ALA A 55 3.18 7.37 -6.06
N TYR A 56 2.32 7.19 -7.06
CA TYR A 56 2.62 7.54 -8.44
C TYR A 56 2.83 9.05 -8.63
N GLU A 57 1.94 9.88 -8.08
CA GLU A 57 2.06 11.34 -8.13
C GLU A 57 3.35 11.84 -7.46
N LYS A 58 3.76 11.20 -6.37
CA LYS A 58 4.98 11.53 -5.61
C LYS A 58 6.24 10.86 -6.17
N GLN A 59 6.12 10.10 -7.25
CA GLN A 59 7.23 9.35 -7.85
C GLN A 59 7.94 8.43 -6.84
N ASP A 60 7.15 7.83 -5.94
CA ASP A 60 7.66 6.92 -4.92
C ASP A 60 8.33 5.69 -5.58
N PRO A 61 9.63 5.44 -5.32
CA PRO A 61 10.36 4.36 -5.96
C PRO A 61 9.84 2.96 -5.57
N GLY A 62 9.08 2.85 -4.48
CA GLY A 62 8.47 1.60 -4.02
C GLY A 62 7.51 0.99 -5.05
N ILE A 63 6.92 1.79 -5.94
CA ILE A 63 6.01 1.30 -7.01
C ILE A 63 6.65 0.20 -7.85
N MET A 64 7.98 0.23 -8.04
CA MET A 64 8.69 -0.80 -8.81
C MET A 64 8.54 -2.20 -8.21
N ALA A 65 8.25 -2.31 -6.91
CA ALA A 65 8.04 -3.58 -6.22
C ALA A 65 6.59 -4.09 -6.28
N ILE A 66 5.67 -3.40 -6.97
CA ILE A 66 4.23 -3.72 -6.91
C ILE A 66 3.89 -5.13 -7.41
N ASN A 67 4.65 -5.65 -8.37
CA ASN A 67 4.44 -6.99 -8.92
C ASN A 67 4.93 -8.09 -7.97
N ASP A 68 6.00 -7.82 -7.22
CA ASP A 68 6.65 -8.77 -6.29
C ASP A 68 6.06 -8.70 -4.88
N ASN A 69 5.28 -7.66 -4.59
CA ASN A 69 4.64 -7.48 -3.29
C ASN A 69 3.59 -8.58 -3.04
N PRO A 70 3.74 -9.44 -2.02
CA PRO A 70 2.79 -10.52 -1.77
C PRO A 70 1.40 -10.01 -1.40
N PHE A 71 1.31 -8.80 -0.81
CA PHE A 71 0.05 -8.22 -0.35
C PHE A 71 -0.80 -7.65 -1.49
N THR A 72 -0.25 -7.50 -2.70
CA THR A 72 -1.02 -7.08 -3.89
C THR A 72 -1.61 -8.26 -4.64
N ARG A 73 -1.40 -9.51 -4.19
CA ARG A 73 -1.88 -10.72 -4.86
C ARG A 73 -3.39 -10.68 -5.12
N GLU A 74 -4.18 -10.31 -4.11
CA GLU A 74 -5.65 -10.24 -4.22
C GLU A 74 -6.12 -9.11 -5.15
N LEU A 75 -5.28 -8.09 -5.39
CA LEU A 75 -5.58 -7.01 -6.32
C LEU A 75 -5.36 -7.41 -7.77
N ARG A 76 -4.66 -8.51 -8.07
CA ARG A 76 -4.32 -8.90 -9.44
C ARG A 76 -5.54 -9.17 -10.32
N SER A 77 -6.67 -9.57 -9.72
CA SER A 77 -7.95 -9.72 -10.40
C SER A 77 -8.77 -8.43 -10.50
N ASP A 78 -8.41 -7.37 -9.78
CA ASP A 78 -9.09 -6.08 -9.82
C ASP A 78 -8.72 -5.34 -11.12
N PRO A 79 -9.70 -4.91 -11.95
CA PRO A 79 -9.43 -4.14 -13.16
C PRO A 79 -8.62 -2.86 -12.92
N ARG A 80 -8.75 -2.25 -11.73
CA ARG A 80 -7.97 -1.07 -11.32
C ARG A 80 -6.49 -1.38 -11.19
N PHE A 81 -6.12 -2.60 -10.80
CA PHE A 81 -4.72 -3.02 -10.73
C PHE A 81 -4.08 -3.14 -12.12
N VAL A 82 -4.83 -3.69 -13.08
CA VAL A 82 -4.39 -3.74 -14.48
C VAL A 82 -4.23 -2.33 -15.04
N ALA A 83 -5.18 -1.44 -14.76
CA ALA A 83 -5.10 -0.04 -15.17
C ALA A 83 -3.91 0.69 -14.52
N PHE A 84 -3.68 0.48 -13.22
CA PHE A 84 -2.57 1.07 -12.49
C PHE A 84 -1.22 0.60 -13.04
N ARG A 85 -1.02 -0.71 -13.29
CA ARG A 85 0.20 -1.23 -13.90
C ARG A 85 0.53 -0.57 -15.24
N LYS A 86 -0.47 -0.43 -16.11
CA LYS A 86 -0.33 0.28 -17.39
C LYS A 86 0.04 1.76 -17.18
N LYS A 87 -0.60 2.45 -16.24
CA LYS A 87 -0.33 3.86 -15.89
C LYS A 87 1.13 4.06 -15.45
N VAL A 88 1.70 3.10 -14.73
CA VAL A 88 3.09 3.17 -14.25
C VAL A 88 4.12 2.53 -15.19
N GLY A 89 3.71 2.12 -16.40
CA GLY A 89 4.60 1.56 -17.42
C GLY A 89 5.09 0.13 -17.15
N LEU A 90 4.42 -0.59 -16.24
CA LEU A 90 4.70 -1.99 -15.98
C LEU A 90 3.87 -2.88 -16.92
N PRO A 91 4.44 -4.00 -17.43
CA PRO A 91 3.67 -5.02 -18.14
C PRO A 91 2.61 -5.62 -17.23
#